data_AF-A0A951XUR5-F1
#
_entry.id   AF-A0A951XUR5-F1
#
_cell.length_a   1.000
_cell.length_b   1.000
_cell.length_c   1.000
_cell.angle_alpha   90.00
_cell.angle_beta   90.00
_cell.angle_gamma   90.00
#
_symmetry.space_group_name_H-M   'P 1'
#
loop_
_entity.id
_entity.type
_entity.pdbx_description
1 polymer ?
#
loop_
_entity_poly.entity_id
_entity_poly.type
_entity_poly.pdbx_seq_one_letter_code
_entity_poly.pdbx_strand_id
1 'polypeptide(L)'
;MSHHQTPTTEEQTDLAIKSYRGIELGLGQADPVAAIAAKLEAAHPGHLILVQAGKFLHGYDRTAYALATLKGYKLKLLGPAEAPHLRIGFPAGNFKRRLWSMVADFGIPYAVALGTQAAGHTVYVSSQPTGNGQVLAAVSEEIVAQVIEDLRQRGEVNKAAARELLTHPDTAGFKLKSQAQELDLQLLQDIVKMPRELRTTYGETLRACMARIVRSVMAYGLAENKPALLCDLSADIDCLKHYLAQAPRLSRLKLAFEHRAGSAVELGRLAGGLLRAHREAP
;
A
#
# COMPACT_ATOMS: atom_id res chain seq x y z
N MET A 1 13.72 -1.96 -39.19
CA MET A 1 12.47 -1.33 -38.68
C MET A 1 11.91 -2.24 -37.61
N SER A 2 12.00 -1.83 -36.34
CA SER A 2 11.52 -2.61 -35.20
C SER A 2 10.03 -2.29 -35.02
N HIS A 3 9.18 -3.30 -35.22
CA HIS A 3 7.75 -3.21 -34.90
C HIS A 3 7.60 -3.30 -33.38
N HIS A 4 7.20 -2.21 -32.74
CA HIS A 4 6.65 -2.25 -31.39
C HIS A 4 5.25 -2.87 -31.48
N GLN A 5 5.13 -4.15 -31.13
CA GLN A 5 3.83 -4.79 -30.91
C GLN A 5 3.35 -4.44 -29.50
N THR A 6 2.29 -3.64 -29.42
CA THR A 6 1.53 -3.42 -28.19
C THR A 6 0.77 -4.71 -27.87
N PRO A 7 0.89 -5.29 -26.66
CA PRO A 7 0.24 -6.55 -26.32
C PRO A 7 -1.29 -6.43 -26.37
N THR A 8 -1.93 -7.46 -26.90
CA THR A 8 -3.39 -7.59 -27.04
C THR A 8 -4.09 -7.66 -25.68
N THR A 9 -5.39 -7.38 -25.61
CA THR A 9 -6.17 -7.41 -24.37
C THR A 9 -6.15 -8.80 -23.69
N GLU A 10 -6.05 -9.88 -24.46
CA GLU A 10 -5.89 -11.25 -23.94
C GLU A 10 -4.48 -11.46 -23.36
N GLU A 11 -3.42 -11.01 -24.05
CA GLU A 11 -2.04 -11.06 -23.53
C GLU A 11 -1.85 -10.18 -22.28
N GLN A 12 -2.49 -9.00 -22.24
CA GLN A 12 -2.50 -8.16 -21.05
C GLN A 12 -3.21 -8.83 -19.88
N THR A 13 -4.21 -9.70 -20.13
CA THR A 13 -4.98 -10.40 -19.09
C THR A 13 -4.25 -11.65 -18.58
N ASP A 14 -3.56 -12.39 -19.44
CA ASP A 14 -2.72 -13.54 -19.07
C ASP A 14 -1.40 -13.14 -18.38
N LEU A 15 -0.91 -11.94 -18.71
CA LEU A 15 0.26 -11.31 -18.08
C LEU A 15 -0.13 -10.33 -16.96
N ALA A 16 -1.43 -10.09 -16.72
CA ALA A 16 -1.92 -9.20 -15.68
C ALA A 16 -1.50 -9.71 -14.29
N ILE A 17 -0.81 -8.85 -13.56
CA ILE A 17 -0.44 -9.08 -12.16
C ILE A 17 -1.69 -8.93 -11.30
N LYS A 18 -2.34 -10.04 -10.97
CA LYS A 18 -3.37 -10.08 -9.92
C LYS A 18 -2.70 -9.98 -8.55
N SER A 19 -3.05 -8.95 -7.78
CA SER A 19 -2.71 -8.82 -6.36
C SER A 19 -3.31 -10.01 -5.59
N TYR A 20 -2.49 -10.71 -4.81
CA TYR A 20 -2.94 -11.88 -4.05
C TYR A 20 -3.15 -11.56 -2.58
N ARG A 21 -4.21 -12.15 -2.00
CA ARG A 21 -4.58 -12.08 -0.58
C ARG A 21 -3.42 -12.58 0.29
N GLY A 22 -3.00 -11.72 1.22
CA GLY A 22 -1.96 -12.01 2.19
C GLY A 22 -2.36 -13.16 3.12
N ILE A 23 -1.47 -14.13 3.28
CA ILE A 23 -1.67 -15.31 4.13
C ILE A 23 -1.37 -14.96 5.59
N GLU A 24 -2.37 -15.10 6.46
CA GLU A 24 -2.25 -15.04 7.92
C GLU A 24 -1.15 -15.96 8.45
N LEU A 25 -0.43 -15.51 9.48
CA LEU A 25 0.37 -16.36 10.38
C LEU A 25 0.63 -15.54 11.66
N GLY A 26 0.45 -16.19 12.81
CA GLY A 26 0.29 -15.55 14.12
C GLY A 26 1.58 -15.04 14.76
N LEU A 27 1.39 -14.16 15.76
CA LEU A 27 2.42 -13.75 16.70
C LEU A 27 2.56 -14.81 17.80
N GLY A 28 3.79 -15.02 18.29
CA GLY A 28 4.05 -15.78 19.52
C GLY A 28 5.00 -16.97 19.42
N GLN A 29 5.50 -17.33 18.23
CA GLN A 29 6.59 -18.31 18.12
C GLN A 29 7.70 -17.79 17.22
N ALA A 30 8.96 -18.07 17.61
CA ALA A 30 10.13 -17.79 16.78
C ALA A 30 9.97 -18.48 15.43
N ASP A 31 10.07 -17.73 14.34
CA ASP A 31 10.06 -18.31 12.99
C ASP A 31 11.46 -18.88 12.71
N PRO A 32 11.66 -20.21 12.69
CA PRO A 32 12.98 -20.81 12.47
C PRO A 32 13.56 -20.42 11.11
N VAL A 33 12.72 -20.00 10.17
CA VAL A 33 13.11 -19.56 8.83
C VAL A 33 13.78 -18.18 8.86
N ALA A 34 13.42 -17.32 9.81
CA ALA A 34 14.08 -16.02 10.01
C ALA A 34 15.56 -16.19 10.41
N ALA A 35 15.87 -17.18 11.26
CA ALA A 35 17.26 -17.50 11.62
C ALA A 35 18.08 -18.02 10.43
N ILE A 36 17.45 -18.76 9.51
CA ILE A 36 18.08 -19.22 8.26
C ILE A 36 18.34 -18.02 7.35
N ALA A 37 17.38 -17.11 7.22
CA ALA A 37 17.54 -15.90 6.42
C ALA A 37 18.71 -15.02 6.94
N ALA A 38 18.81 -14.80 8.25
CA ALA A 38 19.91 -14.05 8.85
C ALA A 38 21.29 -14.67 8.57
N LYS A 39 21.41 -16.01 8.63
CA LYS A 39 22.64 -16.72 8.26
C LYS A 39 23.01 -16.51 6.79
N LEU A 40 22.02 -16.54 5.90
CA LEU A 40 22.24 -16.32 4.47
C LEU A 40 22.58 -14.87 4.16
N GLU A 41 21.99 -13.90 4.87
CA GLU A 41 22.34 -12.48 4.75
C GLU A 41 23.79 -12.23 5.17
N ALA A 42 24.24 -12.83 6.27
CA ALA A 42 25.62 -12.73 6.72
C ALA A 42 26.61 -13.35 5.72
N ALA A 43 26.24 -14.45 5.06
CA ALA A 43 27.06 -15.11 4.04
C ALA A 43 27.06 -14.37 2.68
N HIS A 44 25.98 -13.67 2.36
CA HIS A 44 25.76 -13.00 1.08
C HIS A 44 25.30 -11.54 1.29
N PRO A 45 26.19 -10.67 1.80
CA PRO A 45 25.82 -9.28 2.05
C PRO A 45 25.38 -8.58 0.76
N GLY A 46 24.39 -7.70 0.87
CA GLY A 46 23.82 -6.96 -0.26
C GLY A 46 22.96 -7.78 -1.23
N HIS A 47 22.72 -9.06 -0.95
CA HIS A 47 21.83 -9.91 -1.76
C HIS A 47 20.39 -9.88 -1.23
N LEU A 48 19.44 -9.98 -2.15
CA LEU A 48 18.06 -10.28 -1.81
C LEU A 48 17.95 -11.74 -1.34
N ILE A 49 17.70 -11.93 -0.05
CA ILE A 49 17.59 -13.25 0.59
C ILE A 49 16.14 -13.73 0.60
N LEU A 50 15.94 -14.97 0.17
CA LEU A 50 14.62 -15.62 0.14
C LEU A 50 14.72 -17.06 0.62
N VAL A 51 13.86 -17.46 1.55
CA VAL A 51 13.85 -18.83 2.09
C VAL A 51 12.48 -19.46 1.91
N GLN A 52 12.46 -20.69 1.39
CA GLN A 52 11.23 -21.42 1.18
C GLN A 52 10.70 -21.99 2.50
N ALA A 53 9.41 -21.77 2.76
CA ALA A 53 8.65 -22.45 3.80
C ALA A 53 7.32 -22.92 3.20
N GLY A 54 7.14 -24.24 3.14
CA GLY A 54 5.98 -24.86 2.48
C GLY A 54 5.84 -24.40 1.02
N LYS A 55 4.70 -23.80 0.68
CA LYS A 55 4.38 -23.34 -0.68
C LYS A 55 4.86 -21.90 -0.97
N PHE A 56 5.55 -21.26 -0.04
CA PHE A 56 5.92 -19.85 -0.12
C PHE A 56 7.43 -19.64 0.00
N LEU A 57 7.89 -18.55 -0.59
CA LEU A 57 9.20 -17.97 -0.38
C LEU A 57 9.04 -16.72 0.46
N HIS A 58 9.91 -16.57 1.45
CA HIS A 58 9.84 -15.50 2.43
C HIS A 58 11.10 -14.64 2.39
N GLY A 59 10.90 -13.33 2.27
CA GLY A 59 11.91 -12.32 2.59
C GLY A 59 11.66 -11.75 3.98
N TYR A 60 12.74 -11.33 4.63
CA TYR A 60 12.77 -10.81 6.00
C TYR A 60 13.44 -9.43 6.07
N ASP A 61 13.01 -8.59 7.01
CA ASP A 61 13.63 -7.28 7.34
C ASP A 61 13.92 -6.41 6.12
N ARG A 62 15.21 -6.15 5.80
CA ARG A 62 15.60 -5.34 4.63
C ARG A 62 15.03 -5.88 3.32
N THR A 63 15.12 -7.20 3.14
CA THR A 63 14.64 -7.88 1.93
C THR A 63 13.12 -7.84 1.85
N ALA A 64 12.44 -7.98 3.00
CA ALA A 64 10.99 -7.80 3.08
C ALA A 64 10.59 -6.37 2.69
N TYR A 65 11.22 -5.36 3.28
CA TYR A 65 10.91 -3.96 3.01
C TYR A 65 11.13 -3.57 1.54
N ALA A 66 12.27 -3.97 0.97
CA ALA A 66 12.56 -3.73 -0.44
C ALA A 66 11.50 -4.37 -1.35
N LEU A 67 11.10 -5.62 -1.08
CA LEU A 67 10.05 -6.30 -1.84
C LEU A 67 8.68 -5.62 -1.70
N ALA A 68 8.33 -5.15 -0.50
CA ALA A 68 7.12 -4.35 -0.30
C ALA A 68 7.13 -3.09 -1.16
N THR A 69 8.24 -2.37 -1.15
CA THR A 69 8.38 -1.11 -1.90
C THR A 69 8.30 -1.34 -3.40
N LEU A 70 8.98 -2.38 -3.91
CA LEU A 70 9.07 -2.63 -5.34
C LEU A 70 7.79 -3.25 -5.95
N LYS A 71 6.97 -3.95 -5.16
CA LYS A 71 5.79 -4.69 -5.66
C LYS A 71 4.49 -4.39 -4.92
N GLY A 72 4.50 -3.46 -3.97
CA GLY A 72 3.32 -3.10 -3.20
C GLY A 72 2.77 -4.23 -2.33
N TYR A 73 3.62 -5.17 -1.91
CA TYR A 73 3.20 -6.26 -1.03
C TYR A 73 2.92 -5.76 0.39
N LYS A 74 2.07 -6.48 1.13
CA LYS A 74 1.78 -6.18 2.54
C LYS A 74 2.86 -6.77 3.45
N LEU A 75 3.46 -5.92 4.27
CA LEU A 75 4.38 -6.31 5.34
C LEU A 75 3.62 -6.99 6.48
N LYS A 76 4.29 -7.90 7.18
CA LYS A 76 3.80 -8.55 8.40
C LYS A 76 4.85 -8.50 9.49
N LEU A 77 4.40 -8.33 10.73
CA LEU A 77 5.24 -8.38 11.92
C LEU A 77 5.17 -9.78 12.55
N LEU A 78 6.32 -10.39 12.81
CA LEU A 78 6.43 -11.75 13.35
C LEU A 78 7.62 -11.89 14.29
N GLY A 79 7.71 -13.04 14.96
CA GLY A 79 8.72 -13.31 15.97
C GLY A 79 8.25 -12.92 17.38
N PRO A 80 9.12 -13.09 18.38
CA PRO A 80 8.81 -12.76 19.76
C PRO A 80 8.75 -11.24 19.98
N ALA A 81 8.14 -10.81 21.09
CA ALA A 81 7.96 -9.39 21.40
C ALA A 81 9.28 -8.65 21.65
N GLU A 82 10.32 -9.34 22.08
CA GLU A 82 11.65 -8.77 22.30
C GLU A 82 12.49 -8.67 21.03
N ALA A 83 12.15 -9.44 19.98
CA ALA A 83 12.89 -9.48 18.72
C ALA A 83 11.96 -9.70 17.51
N PRO A 84 11.10 -8.72 17.20
CA PRO A 84 10.21 -8.81 16.05
C PRO A 84 11.00 -8.60 14.74
N HIS A 85 10.48 -9.15 13.65
CA HIS A 85 11.02 -8.94 12.30
C HIS A 85 9.91 -8.73 11.27
N LEU A 86 10.25 -8.11 10.15
CA LEU A 86 9.35 -7.96 9.01
C LEU A 86 9.34 -9.24 8.17
N ARG A 87 8.19 -9.60 7.61
CA ARG A 87 8.10 -10.71 6.65
C ARG A 87 7.17 -10.41 5.48
N ILE A 88 7.60 -10.83 4.28
CA ILE A 88 6.76 -10.90 3.08
C ILE A 88 6.86 -12.30 2.48
N GLY A 89 5.71 -12.91 2.20
CA GLY A 89 5.61 -14.22 1.56
C GLY A 89 5.03 -14.12 0.16
N PHE A 90 5.55 -14.91 -0.78
CA PHE A 90 4.99 -15.07 -2.13
C PHE A 90 5.05 -16.53 -2.60
N PRO A 91 4.18 -16.96 -3.53
CA PRO A 91 4.11 -18.37 -3.93
C PRO A 91 5.41 -18.88 -4.57
N ALA A 92 5.96 -19.96 -4.04
CA ALA A 92 7.17 -20.59 -4.54
C ALA A 92 6.99 -21.15 -5.96
N GLY A 93 5.81 -21.66 -6.31
CA GLY A 93 5.56 -22.28 -7.63
C GLY A 93 5.69 -21.33 -8.84
N ASN A 94 5.64 -20.01 -8.64
CA ASN A 94 5.68 -19.00 -9.72
C ASN A 94 6.80 -17.96 -9.54
N PHE A 95 7.74 -18.21 -8.63
CA PHE A 95 8.70 -17.20 -8.23
C PHE A 95 9.65 -16.81 -9.36
N LYS A 96 10.09 -17.77 -10.19
CA LYS A 96 10.95 -17.50 -11.33
C LYS A 96 10.30 -16.49 -12.28
N ARG A 97 9.03 -16.63 -12.63
CA ARG A 97 8.36 -15.70 -13.56
C ARG A 97 8.12 -14.30 -12.98
N ARG A 98 7.90 -14.18 -11.67
CA ARG A 98 7.44 -12.94 -11.02
C ARG A 98 8.55 -12.15 -10.32
N LEU A 99 9.54 -12.87 -9.82
CA LEU A 99 10.64 -12.32 -9.06
C LEU A 99 11.89 -12.16 -9.93
N TRP A 100 12.12 -13.02 -10.94
CA TRP A 100 13.28 -12.83 -11.83
C TRP A 100 13.16 -11.58 -12.66
N SER A 101 11.96 -11.17 -13.09
CA SER A 101 11.83 -9.91 -13.82
C SER A 101 12.30 -8.74 -12.97
N MET A 102 11.84 -8.64 -11.71
CA MET A 102 12.29 -7.60 -10.79
C MET A 102 13.79 -7.67 -10.48
N VAL A 103 14.31 -8.86 -10.24
CA VAL A 103 15.72 -9.10 -9.96
C VAL A 103 16.61 -8.76 -11.17
N ALA A 104 16.15 -9.08 -12.38
CA ALA A 104 16.87 -8.81 -13.62
C ALA A 104 16.76 -7.33 -14.03
N ASP A 105 15.57 -6.74 -13.95
CA ASP A 105 15.29 -5.35 -14.33
C ASP A 105 16.10 -4.36 -13.46
N PHE A 106 16.25 -4.67 -12.17
CA PHE A 106 17.02 -3.85 -11.23
C PHE A 106 18.44 -4.36 -11.01
N GLY A 107 18.84 -5.48 -11.63
CA GLY A 107 20.14 -6.11 -11.46
C GLY A 107 20.49 -6.42 -10.00
N ILE A 108 19.52 -6.82 -9.17
CA ILE A 108 19.72 -7.05 -7.73
C ILE A 108 20.33 -8.45 -7.53
N PRO A 109 21.51 -8.59 -6.89
CA PRO A 109 22.04 -9.91 -6.59
C PRO A 109 21.13 -10.61 -5.58
N TYR A 110 21.01 -11.94 -5.63
CA TYR A 110 20.04 -12.68 -4.82
C TYR A 110 20.56 -14.04 -4.35
N ALA A 111 20.02 -14.51 -3.23
CA ALA A 111 20.21 -15.86 -2.73
C ALA A 111 18.85 -16.47 -2.35
N VAL A 112 18.52 -17.62 -2.92
CA VAL A 112 17.27 -18.35 -2.65
C VAL A 112 17.59 -19.72 -2.07
N ALA A 113 17.09 -19.98 -0.87
CA ALA A 113 17.13 -21.30 -0.24
C ALA A 113 15.81 -22.04 -0.50
N LEU A 114 15.87 -23.11 -1.29
CA LEU A 114 14.73 -23.98 -1.62
C LEU A 114 14.79 -25.27 -0.80
N GLY A 115 13.65 -25.77 -0.34
CA GLY A 115 13.57 -26.96 0.51
C GLY A 115 12.79 -26.72 1.79
N THR A 116 12.95 -27.61 2.77
CA THR A 116 12.23 -27.54 4.05
C THR A 116 13.19 -27.80 5.20
N GLN A 117 12.84 -27.36 6.41
CA GLN A 117 13.67 -27.61 7.59
C GLN A 117 13.91 -29.12 7.84
N ALA A 118 12.94 -29.99 7.50
CA ALA A 118 13.06 -31.43 7.67
C ALA A 118 13.95 -32.10 6.60
N ALA A 119 13.94 -31.60 5.37
CA ALA A 119 14.69 -32.16 4.24
C ALA A 119 16.01 -31.42 3.94
N GLY A 120 16.29 -30.33 4.66
CA GLY A 120 17.35 -29.38 4.34
C GLY A 120 16.96 -28.37 3.26
N HIS A 121 17.80 -27.35 3.11
CA HIS A 121 17.67 -26.33 2.07
C HIS A 121 18.84 -26.40 1.09
N THR A 122 18.53 -26.39 -0.20
CA THR A 122 19.48 -26.15 -1.28
C THR A 122 19.54 -24.66 -1.56
N VAL A 123 20.73 -24.07 -1.48
CA VAL A 123 20.94 -22.63 -1.69
C VAL A 123 21.36 -22.36 -3.13
N TYR A 124 20.65 -21.45 -3.78
CA TYR A 124 20.95 -20.93 -5.12
C TYR A 124 21.33 -19.47 -5.01
N VAL A 125 22.50 -19.09 -5.52
CA VAL A 125 23.00 -17.71 -5.50
C VAL A 125 23.11 -17.21 -6.94
N SER A 126 22.79 -15.93 -7.16
CA SER A 126 22.94 -15.29 -8.46
C SER A 126 24.39 -15.29 -8.94
N SER A 127 24.61 -15.52 -10.23
CA SER A 127 25.93 -15.51 -10.87
C SER A 127 26.55 -14.11 -11.02
N GLN A 128 25.78 -13.05 -10.75
CA GLN A 128 26.25 -11.67 -10.72
C GLN A 128 26.37 -11.19 -9.27
N PRO A 129 27.54 -11.37 -8.60
CA PRO A 129 27.73 -10.94 -7.21
C PRO A 129 27.79 -9.40 -7.08
N THR A 130 28.10 -8.69 -8.17
CA THR A 130 28.23 -7.22 -8.23
C THR A 130 27.08 -6.63 -9.05
N GLY A 131 25.87 -6.70 -8.51
CA GLY A 131 24.69 -6.02 -9.03
C GLY A 131 24.37 -4.72 -8.28
N ASN A 132 23.18 -4.18 -8.48
CA ASN A 132 22.66 -2.96 -7.83
C ASN A 132 22.27 -3.21 -6.35
N GLY A 133 23.13 -3.90 -5.59
CA GLY A 133 22.92 -4.25 -4.17
C GLY A 133 22.80 -3.02 -3.25
N GLN A 134 23.15 -1.83 -3.75
CA GLN A 134 22.92 -0.56 -3.07
C GLN A 134 21.45 -0.33 -2.73
N VAL A 135 20.51 -0.89 -3.50
CA VAL A 135 19.07 -0.80 -3.21
C VAL A 135 18.73 -1.40 -1.85
N LEU A 136 19.37 -2.52 -1.47
CA LEU A 136 19.18 -3.13 -0.16
C LEU A 136 19.98 -2.42 0.92
N ALA A 137 21.19 -1.95 0.60
CA ALA A 137 22.01 -1.18 1.53
C ALA A 137 21.38 0.18 1.91
N ALA A 138 20.56 0.76 1.02
CA ALA A 138 19.78 1.96 1.30
C ALA A 138 18.67 1.74 2.35
N VAL A 139 18.28 0.48 2.59
CA VAL A 139 17.37 0.11 3.67
C VAL A 139 18.18 -0.12 4.94
N SER A 140 18.36 0.93 5.73
CA SER A 140 19.07 0.84 7.01
C SER A 140 18.28 0.02 8.04
N GLU A 141 18.96 -0.48 9.07
CA GLU A 141 18.32 -1.13 10.22
C GLU A 141 17.39 -0.17 10.96
N GLU A 142 17.71 1.13 10.99
CA GLU A 142 16.87 2.17 11.57
C GLU A 142 15.51 2.27 10.85
N ILE A 143 15.49 2.20 9.52
CA ILE A 143 14.24 2.18 8.74
C ILE A 143 13.42 0.94 9.09
N VAL A 144 14.06 -0.22 9.20
CA VAL A 144 13.38 -1.47 9.60
C VAL A 144 12.78 -1.33 10.99
N ALA A 145 13.55 -0.83 11.96
CA ALA A 145 13.12 -0.61 13.33
C ALA A 145 11.95 0.39 13.41
N GLN A 146 12.02 1.49 12.65
CA GLN A 146 10.94 2.48 12.57
C GLN A 146 9.67 1.87 11.99
N VAL A 147 9.77 1.08 10.91
CA VAL A 147 8.62 0.40 10.30
C VAL A 147 8.01 -0.63 11.27
N ILE A 148 8.83 -1.37 12.00
CA ILE A 148 8.39 -2.29 13.06
C ILE A 148 7.62 -1.52 14.14
N GLU A 149 8.16 -0.40 14.61
CA GLU A 149 7.54 0.41 15.65
C GLU A 149 6.23 1.04 15.17
N ASP A 150 6.19 1.54 13.93
CA ASP A 150 4.97 1.99 13.27
C ASP A 150 3.92 0.88 13.21
N LEU A 151 4.30 -0.35 12.81
CA LEU A 151 3.39 -1.49 12.74
C LEU A 151 2.90 -1.92 14.13
N ARG A 152 3.71 -1.75 15.18
CA ARG A 152 3.33 -1.98 16.58
C ARG A 152 2.35 -0.94 17.09
N GLN A 153 2.67 0.34 16.93
CA GLN A 153 1.86 1.47 17.40
C GLN A 153 0.48 1.51 16.74
N ARG A 154 0.37 0.98 15.51
CA ARG A 154 -0.90 0.84 14.79
C ARG A 154 -1.81 -0.28 15.31
N GLY A 155 -1.40 -1.08 16.30
CA GLY A 155 -2.27 -2.07 16.94
C GLY A 155 -2.64 -3.27 16.05
N GLU A 156 -1.84 -3.58 15.03
CA GLU A 156 -2.01 -4.66 14.03
C GLU A 156 -1.82 -6.08 14.61
N VAL A 157 -1.88 -6.24 15.94
CA VAL A 157 -1.47 -7.48 16.60
C VAL A 157 -2.64 -8.34 17.06
N ASN A 158 -3.79 -7.81 17.51
CA ASN A 158 -4.72 -8.67 18.26
C ASN A 158 -6.20 -8.23 18.40
N LYS A 159 -6.89 -7.77 17.33
CA LYS A 159 -8.36 -7.65 17.40
C LYS A 159 -9.06 -8.32 16.22
N ALA A 160 -10.05 -9.17 16.50
CA ALA A 160 -10.92 -9.79 15.50
C ALA A 160 -11.59 -8.75 14.58
N ALA A 161 -11.88 -7.55 15.10
CA ALA A 161 -12.35 -6.41 14.33
C ALA A 161 -11.34 -5.90 13.28
N ALA A 162 -10.02 -6.00 13.54
CA ALA A 162 -8.98 -5.64 12.58
C ALA A 162 -8.80 -6.71 11.48
N ARG A 163 -9.03 -7.99 11.81
CA ARG A 163 -9.08 -9.09 10.82
C ARG A 163 -10.23 -8.90 9.83
N GLU A 164 -11.38 -8.40 10.29
CA GLU A 164 -12.53 -8.10 9.44
C GLU A 164 -12.26 -6.89 8.52
N LEU A 165 -11.61 -5.84 9.05
CA LEU A 165 -11.11 -4.69 8.28
C LEU A 165 -10.05 -5.07 7.23
N LEU A 166 -9.12 -5.97 7.56
CA LEU A 166 -8.02 -6.36 6.66
C LEU A 166 -8.42 -7.43 5.63
N THR A 167 -9.43 -8.24 5.91
CA THR A 167 -10.06 -9.16 4.93
C THR A 167 -10.94 -8.42 3.92
N HIS A 168 -11.34 -7.19 4.25
CA HIS A 168 -12.12 -6.28 3.41
C HIS A 168 -11.35 -4.96 3.22
N PRO A 169 -10.31 -4.91 2.35
CA PRO A 169 -9.48 -3.72 2.12
C PRO A 169 -10.26 -2.48 1.61
N ASP A 170 -11.56 -2.64 1.32
CA ASP A 170 -12.52 -1.56 1.09
C ASP A 170 -13.15 -0.96 2.35
N THR A 171 -12.68 -1.30 3.55
CA THR A 171 -13.07 -0.65 4.82
C THR A 171 -12.40 0.72 4.98
N ALA A 172 -12.73 1.55 3.99
CA ALA A 172 -12.93 2.99 3.93
C ALA A 172 -12.06 3.96 4.72
N GLY A 173 -11.53 3.72 5.92
CA GLY A 173 -10.76 4.74 6.65
C GLY A 173 -9.46 5.16 5.93
N PHE A 174 -8.63 4.18 5.55
CA PHE A 174 -7.38 4.45 4.81
C PHE A 174 -7.64 4.96 3.40
N LYS A 175 -8.59 4.33 2.69
CA LYS A 175 -8.98 4.72 1.33
C LYS A 175 -9.60 6.12 1.32
N LEU A 176 -10.39 6.48 2.33
CA LEU A 176 -10.95 7.82 2.51
C LEU A 176 -9.84 8.84 2.71
N LYS A 177 -8.83 8.54 3.54
CA LYS A 177 -7.67 9.40 3.75
C LYS A 177 -6.84 9.60 2.48
N SER A 178 -6.45 8.53 1.81
CA SER A 178 -5.67 8.64 0.57
C SER A 178 -6.45 9.33 -0.54
N GLN A 179 -7.75 9.01 -0.70
CA GLN A 179 -8.61 9.64 -1.72
C GLN A 179 -8.85 11.13 -1.42
N ALA A 180 -9.00 11.51 -0.15
CA ALA A 180 -9.18 12.91 0.22
C ALA A 180 -7.91 13.71 -0.06
N GLN A 181 -6.73 13.18 0.30
CA GLN A 181 -5.45 13.84 0.03
C GLN A 181 -5.16 13.96 -1.47
N GLU A 182 -5.44 12.90 -2.24
CA GLU A 182 -5.28 12.91 -3.69
C GLU A 182 -6.22 13.94 -4.34
N LEU A 183 -7.50 13.96 -3.94
CA LEU A 183 -8.46 14.95 -4.45
C LEU A 183 -8.07 16.38 -4.08
N ASP A 184 -7.55 16.61 -2.87
CA ASP A 184 -7.07 17.92 -2.43
C ASP A 184 -5.91 18.42 -3.31
N LEU A 185 -4.91 17.56 -3.54
CA LEU A 185 -3.78 17.89 -4.41
C LEU A 185 -4.24 18.21 -5.84
N GLN A 186 -5.14 17.38 -6.38
CA GLN A 186 -5.70 17.53 -7.70
C GLN A 186 -6.49 18.83 -7.87
N LEU A 187 -7.35 19.16 -6.90
CA LEU A 187 -8.11 20.42 -6.89
C LEU A 187 -7.17 21.63 -6.74
N LEU A 188 -6.12 21.54 -5.92
CA LEU A 188 -5.13 22.60 -5.80
C LEU A 188 -4.44 22.90 -7.14
N GLN A 189 -4.00 21.85 -7.85
CA GLN A 189 -3.38 21.99 -9.18
C GLN A 189 -4.33 22.65 -10.18
N ASP A 190 -5.62 22.35 -10.09
CA ASP A 190 -6.66 22.93 -10.93
C ASP A 190 -6.94 24.40 -10.58
N ILE A 191 -7.06 24.72 -9.29
CA ILE A 191 -7.34 26.08 -8.78
C ILE A 191 -6.20 27.05 -9.10
N VAL A 192 -4.95 26.62 -8.98
CA VAL A 192 -3.77 27.45 -9.31
C VAL A 192 -3.75 27.85 -10.79
N LYS A 193 -4.37 27.05 -11.67
CA LYS A 193 -4.46 27.36 -13.12
C LYS A 193 -5.64 28.28 -13.46
N MET A 194 -6.56 28.54 -12.52
CA MET A 194 -7.75 29.37 -12.78
C MET A 194 -7.40 30.87 -12.91
N PRO A 195 -8.13 31.66 -13.73
CA PRO A 195 -8.09 33.11 -13.73
C PRO A 195 -8.39 33.68 -12.34
N ARG A 196 -7.80 34.84 -12.00
CA ARG A 196 -7.87 35.44 -10.66
C ARG A 196 -9.30 35.62 -10.13
N GLU A 197 -10.22 36.08 -10.97
CA GLU A 197 -11.62 36.32 -10.59
C GLU A 197 -12.35 35.02 -10.22
N LEU A 198 -12.15 33.95 -11.01
CA LEU A 198 -12.71 32.62 -10.72
C LEU A 198 -12.00 31.94 -9.55
N ARG A 199 -10.69 32.13 -9.42
CA ARG A 199 -9.91 31.56 -8.32
C ARG A 199 -10.38 32.10 -6.97
N THR A 200 -10.60 33.41 -6.87
CA THR A 200 -10.98 34.09 -5.63
C THR A 200 -12.43 33.77 -5.22
N THR A 201 -13.35 33.66 -6.18
CA THR A 201 -14.77 33.41 -5.86
C THR A 201 -15.12 31.92 -5.77
N TYR A 202 -14.67 31.12 -6.74
CA TYR A 202 -15.00 29.70 -6.87
C TYR A 202 -13.89 28.78 -6.32
N GLY A 203 -12.64 29.06 -6.67
CA GLY A 203 -11.49 28.24 -6.26
C GLY A 203 -11.24 28.24 -4.74
N GLU A 204 -11.32 29.40 -4.08
CA GLU A 204 -11.18 29.50 -2.63
C GLU A 204 -12.32 28.80 -1.88
N THR A 205 -13.55 28.88 -2.41
CA THR A 205 -14.71 28.15 -1.88
C THR A 205 -14.51 26.64 -1.95
N LEU A 206 -14.02 26.12 -3.08
CA LEU A 206 -13.66 24.70 -3.23
C LEU A 206 -12.57 24.28 -2.24
N ARG A 207 -11.49 25.08 -2.12
CA ARG A 207 -10.39 24.79 -1.19
C ARG A 207 -10.84 24.81 0.26
N ALA A 208 -11.70 25.75 0.65
CA ALA A 208 -12.26 25.81 2.00
C ALA A 208 -13.12 24.58 2.32
N CYS A 209 -13.94 24.13 1.35
CA CYS A 209 -14.72 22.90 1.48
C CYS A 209 -13.82 21.66 1.64
N MET A 210 -12.81 21.54 0.77
CA MET A 210 -11.86 20.42 0.80
C MET A 210 -11.04 20.40 2.09
N ALA A 211 -10.64 21.57 2.61
CA ALA A 211 -9.91 21.65 3.88
C ALA A 211 -10.73 21.11 5.06
N ARG A 212 -12.05 21.34 5.09
CA ARG A 212 -12.92 20.74 6.11
C ARG A 212 -13.00 19.21 5.96
N ILE A 213 -13.14 18.72 4.73
CA ILE A 213 -13.11 17.27 4.42
C ILE A 213 -11.80 16.65 4.91
N VAL A 214 -10.64 17.19 4.51
CA VAL A 214 -9.32 16.66 4.92
C VAL A 214 -9.18 16.68 6.44
N ARG A 215 -9.57 17.77 7.10
CA ARG A 215 -9.51 17.88 8.57
C ARG A 215 -10.35 16.78 9.24
N SER A 216 -11.59 16.59 8.81
CA SER A 216 -12.48 15.56 9.36
C SER A 216 -11.96 14.15 9.11
N VAL A 217 -11.40 13.90 7.93
CA VAL A 217 -10.79 12.60 7.59
C VAL A 217 -9.52 12.32 8.43
N MET A 218 -8.71 13.34 8.72
CA MET A 218 -7.55 13.20 9.60
C MET A 218 -7.94 13.00 11.05
N ALA A 219 -8.99 13.67 11.51
CA ALA A 219 -9.51 13.55 12.87
C ALA A 219 -10.20 12.20 13.13
N TYR A 220 -10.66 11.50 12.10
CA TYR A 220 -11.45 10.26 12.22
C TYR A 220 -10.82 9.19 13.11
N GLY A 221 -9.49 9.03 13.07
CA GLY A 221 -8.78 8.04 13.90
C GLY A 221 -8.84 8.34 15.41
N LEU A 222 -8.94 9.61 15.78
CA LEU A 222 -8.87 10.10 17.16
C LEU A 222 -10.21 10.63 17.69
N ALA A 223 -11.25 10.63 16.85
CA ALA A 223 -12.56 11.16 17.21
C ALA A 223 -13.26 10.26 18.23
N GLU A 224 -13.72 10.87 19.33
CA GLU A 224 -14.53 10.21 20.36
C GLU A 224 -15.92 9.84 19.80
N ASN A 225 -16.54 10.76 19.05
CA ASN A 225 -17.84 10.55 18.40
C ASN A 225 -17.68 10.41 16.88
N LYS A 226 -17.31 9.20 16.44
CA LYS A 226 -17.11 8.87 15.01
C LYS A 226 -18.37 9.03 14.16
N PRO A 227 -19.58 8.61 14.59
CA PRO A 227 -20.80 8.79 13.80
C PRO A 227 -21.11 10.25 13.49
N ALA A 228 -21.01 11.15 14.48
CA ALA A 228 -21.24 12.58 14.27
C ALA A 228 -20.25 13.18 13.26
N LEU A 229 -18.96 12.87 13.43
CA LEU A 229 -17.91 13.31 12.51
C LEU A 229 -18.14 12.80 11.07
N LEU A 230 -18.61 11.56 10.91
CA LEU A 230 -18.93 10.99 9.59
C LEU A 230 -20.15 11.65 8.95
N CYS A 231 -21.16 12.07 9.73
CA CYS A 231 -22.28 12.87 9.24
C CYS A 231 -21.80 14.23 8.72
N ASP A 232 -20.98 14.94 9.50
CA ASP A 232 -20.42 16.24 9.13
C ASP A 232 -19.55 16.12 7.86
N LEU A 233 -18.70 15.09 7.82
CA LEU A 233 -17.90 14.77 6.64
C LEU A 233 -18.78 14.49 5.40
N SER A 234 -19.89 13.76 5.56
CA SER A 234 -20.81 13.49 4.46
C SER A 234 -21.43 14.78 3.91
N ALA A 235 -21.84 15.69 4.79
CA ALA A 235 -22.41 16.97 4.41
C ALA A 235 -21.40 17.84 3.63
N ASP A 236 -20.14 17.88 4.09
CA ASP A 236 -19.07 18.60 3.38
C ASP A 236 -18.75 17.96 2.00
N ILE A 237 -18.78 16.63 1.89
CA ILE A 237 -18.61 15.93 0.61
C ILE A 237 -19.74 16.28 -0.37
N ASP A 238 -20.99 16.37 0.11
CA ASP A 238 -22.11 16.76 -0.73
C ASP A 238 -22.03 18.23 -1.16
N CYS A 239 -21.54 19.12 -0.28
CA CYS A 239 -21.21 20.49 -0.66
C CYS A 239 -20.13 20.53 -1.75
N LEU A 240 -19.08 19.71 -1.64
CA LEU A 240 -18.04 19.63 -2.66
C LEU A 240 -18.61 19.17 -4.01
N LYS A 241 -19.44 18.12 -4.03
CA LYS A 241 -20.11 17.64 -5.26
C LYS A 241 -20.96 18.75 -5.88
N HIS A 242 -21.71 19.49 -5.06
CA HIS A 242 -22.52 20.61 -5.51
C HIS A 242 -21.65 21.69 -6.19
N TYR A 243 -20.56 22.13 -5.55
CA TYR A 243 -19.66 23.11 -6.15
C TYR A 243 -19.00 22.60 -7.43
N LEU A 244 -18.56 21.35 -7.45
CA LEU A 244 -18.01 20.74 -8.66
C LEU A 244 -19.05 20.78 -9.78
N ALA A 245 -20.31 20.39 -9.54
CA ALA A 245 -21.37 20.41 -10.55
C ALA A 245 -21.69 21.79 -11.13
N GLN A 246 -21.32 22.88 -10.45
CA GLN A 246 -21.41 24.24 -10.99
C GLN A 246 -20.28 24.56 -11.99
N ALA A 247 -19.12 23.90 -11.92
CA ALA A 247 -17.92 24.22 -12.71
C ALA A 247 -18.15 24.30 -14.23
N PRO A 248 -18.90 23.36 -14.85
CA PRO A 248 -19.16 23.41 -16.30
C PRO A 248 -20.00 24.62 -16.71
N ARG A 249 -20.80 25.17 -15.79
CA ARG A 249 -21.66 26.34 -16.01
C ARG A 249 -20.92 27.66 -15.79
N LEU A 250 -19.82 27.62 -15.05
CA LEU A 250 -19.03 28.78 -14.65
C LEU A 250 -17.83 29.06 -15.58
N SER A 251 -17.51 28.18 -16.54
CA SER A 251 -16.25 28.36 -17.27
C SER A 251 -16.14 27.75 -18.68
N ARG A 252 -15.25 28.38 -19.47
CA ARG A 252 -14.51 27.80 -20.61
C ARG A 252 -13.21 27.08 -20.15
N LEU A 253 -13.10 26.67 -18.88
CA LEU A 253 -11.88 26.05 -18.34
C LEU A 253 -11.82 24.57 -18.74
N LYS A 254 -10.64 24.13 -19.16
CA LYS A 254 -10.30 22.71 -19.31
C LYS A 254 -10.00 22.08 -17.95
N LEU A 255 -11.00 22.00 -17.08
CA LEU A 255 -10.93 21.18 -15.87
C LEU A 255 -11.22 19.74 -16.24
N ALA A 256 -10.52 18.79 -15.62
CA ALA A 256 -10.87 17.37 -15.66
C ALA A 256 -12.09 17.10 -14.74
N PHE A 257 -13.18 17.86 -14.96
CA PHE A 257 -14.33 17.95 -14.07
C PHE A 257 -14.94 16.58 -13.77
N GLU A 258 -15.17 15.75 -14.80
CA GLU A 258 -15.75 14.42 -14.65
C GLU A 258 -14.92 13.54 -13.72
N HIS A 259 -13.60 13.66 -13.79
CA HIS A 259 -12.69 12.90 -12.94
C HIS A 259 -12.72 13.40 -11.47
N ARG A 260 -12.81 14.72 -11.24
CA ARG A 260 -12.95 15.29 -9.89
C ARG A 260 -14.29 14.96 -9.25
N ALA A 261 -15.37 15.06 -10.03
CA ALA A 261 -16.71 14.68 -9.60
C ALA A 261 -16.78 13.18 -9.25
N GLY A 262 -16.20 12.31 -10.09
CA GLY A 262 -16.07 10.88 -9.80
C GLY A 262 -15.31 10.60 -8.50
N SER A 263 -14.23 11.32 -8.25
CA SER A 263 -13.44 11.20 -7.01
C SER A 263 -14.24 11.66 -5.76
N ALA A 264 -15.02 12.74 -5.88
CA ALA A 264 -15.90 13.20 -4.80
C ALA A 264 -17.06 12.23 -4.52
N VAL A 265 -17.58 11.56 -5.56
CA VAL A 265 -18.59 10.48 -5.41
C VAL A 265 -18.00 9.28 -4.68
N GLU A 266 -16.79 8.85 -5.02
CA GLU A 266 -16.10 7.77 -4.32
C GLU A 266 -15.83 8.12 -2.85
N LEU A 267 -15.43 9.35 -2.53
CA LEU A 267 -15.32 9.81 -1.14
C LEU A 267 -16.64 9.66 -0.38
N GLY A 268 -17.76 10.05 -0.99
CA GLY A 268 -19.08 9.90 -0.40
C GLY A 268 -19.46 8.44 -0.17
N ARG A 269 -19.13 7.55 -1.11
CA ARG A 269 -19.35 6.10 -0.98
C ARG A 269 -18.55 5.53 0.20
N LEU A 270 -17.31 5.96 0.38
CA LEU A 270 -16.43 5.53 1.48
C LEU A 270 -16.92 6.03 2.83
N ALA A 271 -17.23 7.32 2.95
CA ALA A 271 -17.78 7.91 4.19
C ALA A 271 -19.12 7.24 4.57
N GLY A 272 -20.02 7.05 3.61
CA GLY A 272 -21.30 6.36 3.83
C GLY A 272 -21.13 4.88 4.20
N GLY A 273 -20.10 4.21 3.67
CA GLY A 273 -19.74 2.85 4.06
C GLY A 273 -19.31 2.75 5.53
N LEU A 274 -18.47 3.67 6.00
CA LEU A 274 -18.08 3.75 7.41
C LEU A 274 -19.28 4.04 8.31
N LEU A 275 -20.15 4.95 7.88
CA LEU A 275 -21.31 5.35 8.66
C LEU A 275 -22.31 4.20 8.85
N ARG A 276 -22.51 3.35 7.83
CA ARG A 276 -23.30 2.12 7.95
C ARG A 276 -22.65 1.09 8.88
N ALA A 277 -21.34 0.89 8.77
CA ALA A 277 -20.60 -0.03 9.65
C ALA A 277 -20.71 0.35 11.14
N HIS A 278 -20.78 1.64 11.47
CA HIS A 278 -21.02 2.10 12.85
C HIS A 278 -22.48 1.99 13.32
N ARG A 279 -23.45 1.83 12.41
CA ARG A 279 -24.87 1.58 12.76
C ARG A 279 -25.18 0.09 12.95
N GLU A 280 -24.39 -0.78 12.35
CA GLU A 280 -24.56 -2.24 12.39
C GLU A 280 -23.68 -2.93 13.45
N ALA A 281 -22.76 -2.20 14.09
CA ALA A 281 -21.99 -2.70 15.23
C ALA A 281 -22.86 -2.72 16.51
N PRO A 282 -22.92 -3.85 17.26
CA PRO A 282 -23.69 -3.96 18.50
C PRO A 282 -23.16 -3.09 19.64
#